data_AF-A0AAW5FWR5-F1
#
_entry.id   AF-A0AAW5FWR5-F1
#
_cell.length_a   1.000
_cell.length_b   1.000
_cell.length_c   1.000
_cell.angle_alpha   90.00
_cell.angle_beta   90.00
_cell.angle_gamma   90.00
#
_symmetry.space_group_name_H-M   'P 1'
#
loop_
_entity.id
_entity.type
_entity.pdbx_description
1 polymer ?
#
loop_
_entity_poly.entity_id
_entity_poly.type
_entity_poly.pdbx_seq_one_letter_code
_entity_poly.pdbx_strand_id
1 'polypeptide(L)'
;MEEAFESYLKALSEAAEQYQGDPVRSRIAAVSAAAQYLRERGVDKALITPLYDVIGHLDDERLGRTGNSNAAKENLDLAIAAAAVTFAMKAGKNRNQASAEIAQRADLDAKKLKQFRKNLLSGLASAAATDSYKQMTTTGEASGLPPDVLVAKAIEHLREKRLASS
;
A
#
# COMPACT_ATOMS: atom_id res chain seq x y z
N MET A 1 0.63 14.11 33.92
CA MET A 1 -0.47 13.36 33.27
C MET A 1 -1.37 14.32 32.51
N GLU A 2 -1.69 15.46 33.13
CA GLU A 2 -2.40 16.61 32.56
C GLU A 2 -1.69 17.21 31.34
N GLU A 3 -0.36 17.40 31.40
CA GLU A 3 0.43 18.02 30.31
C GLU A 3 0.32 17.33 28.94
N ALA A 4 0.29 15.99 28.89
CA ALA A 4 0.17 15.26 27.62
C ALA A 4 -1.25 15.39 27.02
N PHE A 5 -2.26 15.45 27.88
CA PHE A 5 -3.64 15.66 27.46
C PHE A 5 -3.87 17.11 27.02
N GLU A 6 -3.30 18.08 27.72
CA GLU A 6 -3.30 19.48 27.31
C GLU A 6 -2.55 19.70 25.99
N SER A 7 -1.41 19.05 25.79
CA SER A 7 -0.66 19.07 24.53
C SER A 7 -1.50 18.50 23.38
N TYR A 8 -2.23 17.42 23.62
CA TYR A 8 -3.17 16.85 22.66
C TYR A 8 -4.32 17.82 22.31
N LEU A 9 -4.97 18.41 23.32
CA LEU A 9 -6.06 19.38 23.10
C LEU A 9 -5.56 20.62 22.36
N LYS A 10 -4.36 21.10 22.70
CA LYS A 10 -3.72 22.21 21.99
C LYS A 10 -3.47 21.86 20.52
N ALA A 11 -2.93 20.69 20.24
CA ALA A 11 -2.71 20.22 18.87
C ALA A 11 -4.01 20.11 18.06
N LEU A 12 -5.13 19.71 18.69
CA LEU A 12 -6.44 19.69 18.05
C LEU A 12 -6.97 21.09 17.73
N SER A 13 -6.86 22.03 18.67
CA SER A 13 -7.28 23.42 18.45
C SER A 13 -6.44 24.09 17.37
N GLU A 14 -5.11 23.91 17.39
CA GLU A 14 -4.21 24.42 16.35
C GLU A 14 -4.53 23.82 14.98
N ALA A 15 -4.85 22.53 14.90
CA ALA A 15 -5.29 21.89 13.66
C ALA A 15 -6.64 22.42 13.15
N ALA A 16 -7.56 22.75 14.04
CA ALA A 16 -8.84 23.35 13.68
C ALA A 16 -8.66 24.77 13.13
N GLU A 17 -7.78 25.57 13.73
CA GLU A 17 -7.48 26.94 13.29
C GLU A 17 -6.66 26.97 11.99
N GLN A 18 -5.57 26.20 11.92
CA GLN A 18 -4.63 26.20 10.79
C GLN A 18 -5.26 25.69 9.49
N TYR A 19 -6.20 24.74 9.59
CA TYR A 19 -6.79 24.06 8.44
C TYR A 19 -8.29 24.37 8.27
N GLN A 20 -8.77 25.52 8.73
CA GLN A 20 -10.17 25.96 8.63
C GLN A 20 -10.76 25.87 7.19
N GLY A 21 -9.91 26.02 6.16
CA GLY A 21 -10.30 25.89 4.75
C GLY A 21 -9.92 24.56 4.08
N ASP A 22 -9.27 23.63 4.79
CA ASP A 22 -8.85 22.32 4.29
C ASP A 22 -9.32 21.21 5.25
N PRO A 23 -10.57 20.76 5.11
CA PRO A 23 -11.19 19.81 6.04
C PRO A 23 -10.49 18.45 6.04
N VAL A 24 -9.75 18.09 4.98
CA VAL A 24 -8.98 16.83 4.94
C VAL A 24 -7.72 16.95 5.77
N ARG A 25 -6.96 18.06 5.63
CA ARG A 25 -5.78 18.31 6.49
C ARG A 25 -6.14 18.44 7.96
N SER A 26 -7.26 19.08 8.27
CA SER A 26 -7.76 19.18 9.65
C SER A 26 -7.98 17.79 10.25
N ARG A 27 -8.62 16.88 9.49
CA ARG A 27 -8.82 15.47 9.90
C ARG A 27 -7.50 14.71 10.06
N ILE A 28 -6.55 14.86 9.14
CA ILE A 28 -5.22 14.23 9.23
C ILE A 28 -4.49 14.66 10.51
N ALA A 29 -4.50 15.96 10.79
CA ALA A 29 -3.84 16.52 11.97
C ALA A 29 -4.51 16.01 13.26
N ALA A 30 -5.85 15.94 13.29
CA ALA A 30 -6.58 15.42 14.44
C ALA A 30 -6.25 13.93 14.74
N VAL A 31 -6.23 13.08 13.72
CA VAL A 31 -5.90 11.66 13.87
C VAL A 31 -4.42 11.47 14.24
N SER A 32 -3.52 12.31 13.71
CA SER A 32 -2.10 12.28 14.06
C SER A 32 -1.86 12.67 15.53
N ALA A 33 -2.57 13.69 16.02
CA ALA A 33 -2.50 14.08 17.43
C ALA A 33 -2.99 12.96 18.35
N ALA A 34 -4.06 12.25 17.97
CA ALA A 34 -4.58 11.11 18.74
C ALA A 34 -3.58 9.93 18.77
N ALA A 35 -2.97 9.60 17.63
CA ALA A 35 -1.97 8.53 17.55
C ALA A 35 -0.73 8.86 18.40
N GLN A 36 -0.27 10.12 18.36
CA GLN A 36 0.86 10.59 19.16
C GLN A 36 0.56 10.56 20.66
N TYR A 37 -0.64 11.02 21.07
CA TYR A 37 -1.07 10.95 22.46
C TYR A 37 -1.09 9.51 22.98
N LEU A 38 -1.72 8.57 22.25
CA LEU A 38 -1.76 7.16 22.65
C LEU A 38 -0.37 6.54 22.76
N ARG A 39 0.55 6.91 21.85
CA ARG A 39 1.94 6.49 21.90
C ARG A 39 2.66 7.00 23.15
N GLU A 40 2.49 8.27 23.50
CA GLU A 40 3.06 8.87 24.72
C GLU A 40 2.48 8.27 26.00
N ARG A 41 1.26 7.73 25.93
CA ARG A 41 0.63 6.98 27.03
C ARG A 41 1.07 5.52 27.11
N GLY A 42 1.97 5.06 26.23
CA GLY A 42 2.48 3.70 26.22
C GLY A 42 1.44 2.66 25.79
N VAL A 43 0.42 3.08 25.04
CA VAL A 43 -0.57 2.15 24.46
C VAL A 43 0.13 1.24 23.46
N ASP A 44 -0.28 -0.02 23.43
CA ASP A 44 0.27 -1.02 22.52
C ASP A 44 0.20 -0.52 21.06
N LYS A 45 1.31 -0.64 20.34
CA LYS A 45 1.42 -0.28 18.93
C LYS A 45 0.34 -0.94 18.07
N ALA A 46 -0.08 -2.16 18.38
CA ALA A 46 -1.16 -2.85 17.66
C ALA A 46 -2.49 -2.08 17.72
N LEU A 47 -2.77 -1.38 18.82
CA LEU A 47 -3.97 -0.56 19.00
C LEU A 47 -3.85 0.84 18.38
N ILE A 48 -2.63 1.32 18.16
CA ILE A 48 -2.34 2.62 17.50
C ILE A 48 -2.31 2.46 15.97
N THR A 49 -1.88 1.30 15.48
CA THR A 49 -1.64 1.02 14.05
C THR A 49 -2.84 1.40 13.14
N PRO A 50 -4.10 1.09 13.49
CA PRO A 50 -5.25 1.47 12.67
C PRO A 50 -5.39 2.98 12.43
N LEU A 51 -4.91 3.83 13.34
CA LEU A 51 -4.95 5.28 13.16
C LEU A 51 -4.00 5.75 12.05
N TYR A 52 -2.88 5.06 11.83
CA TYR A 52 -1.99 5.35 10.70
C TYR A 52 -2.60 4.95 9.36
N ASP A 53 -3.42 3.89 9.34
CA ASP A 53 -4.18 3.50 8.13
C ASP A 53 -5.24 4.56 7.79
N VAL A 54 -5.93 5.09 8.80
CA VAL A 54 -6.87 6.22 8.64
C VAL A 54 -6.17 7.47 8.12
N ILE A 55 -4.98 7.79 8.63
CA ILE A 55 -4.16 8.90 8.09
C ILE A 55 -3.83 8.66 6.62
N GLY A 56 -3.42 7.44 6.25
CA GLY A 56 -3.14 7.08 4.86
C GLY A 56 -4.35 7.29 3.94
N HIS A 57 -5.55 6.87 4.38
CA HIS A 57 -6.79 7.08 3.63
C HIS A 57 -7.16 8.56 3.47
N LEU A 58 -7.00 9.37 4.52
CA LEU A 58 -7.26 10.80 4.46
C LEU A 58 -6.23 11.53 3.59
N ASP A 59 -4.97 11.09 3.60
CA ASP A 59 -3.94 11.68 2.74
C ASP A 59 -4.16 11.32 1.27
N ASP A 60 -4.69 10.12 1.01
CA ASP A 60 -5.22 9.76 -0.31
C ASP A 60 -6.42 10.64 -0.70
N GLU A 61 -7.33 10.97 0.23
CA GLU A 61 -8.44 11.90 -0.04
C GLU A 61 -7.95 13.30 -0.40
N ARG A 62 -6.97 13.80 0.35
CA ARG A 62 -6.35 15.11 0.12
C ARG A 62 -5.69 15.19 -1.24
N LEU A 63 -5.12 14.10 -1.73
CA LEU A 63 -4.48 14.00 -3.02
C LEU A 63 -5.46 13.67 -4.16
N GLY A 64 -6.77 13.67 -3.89
CA GLY A 64 -7.81 13.35 -4.87
C GLY A 64 -7.80 11.89 -5.32
N ARG A 65 -7.24 10.99 -4.49
CA ARG A 65 -7.13 9.55 -4.76
C ARG A 65 -8.31 8.76 -4.20
N THR A 66 -9.07 9.30 -3.24
CA THR A 66 -10.37 8.73 -2.83
C THR A 66 -11.44 9.08 -3.86
N GLY A 67 -11.53 8.22 -4.87
CA GLY A 67 -12.43 8.39 -6.01
C GLY A 67 -11.92 7.71 -7.27
N ASN A 68 -10.64 7.33 -7.30
CA ASN A 68 -10.08 6.65 -8.46
C ASN A 68 -10.11 5.13 -8.25
N SER A 69 -11.25 4.50 -8.54
CA SER A 69 -11.35 3.04 -8.71
C SER A 69 -10.22 2.50 -9.60
N ASN A 70 -9.72 3.34 -10.51
CA ASN A 70 -8.60 3.03 -11.39
C ASN A 70 -7.24 3.00 -10.67
N ALA A 71 -6.98 3.84 -9.65
CA ALA A 71 -5.74 3.80 -8.88
C ALA A 71 -5.71 2.60 -7.92
N ALA A 72 -6.86 2.25 -7.32
CA ALA A 72 -6.99 1.02 -6.54
C ALA A 72 -6.83 -0.24 -7.40
N LYS A 73 -7.42 -0.26 -8.61
CA LYS A 73 -7.21 -1.33 -9.60
C LYS A 73 -5.75 -1.41 -10.05
N GLU A 74 -5.13 -0.28 -10.42
CA GLU A 74 -3.71 -0.20 -10.83
C GLU A 74 -2.79 -0.70 -9.70
N ASN A 75 -3.07 -0.37 -8.44
CA ASN A 75 -2.29 -0.87 -7.30
C ASN A 75 -2.43 -2.39 -7.09
N LEU A 76 -3.61 -2.97 -7.35
CA LEU A 76 -3.79 -4.42 -7.28
C LEU A 76 -3.08 -5.14 -8.44
N ASP A 77 -3.13 -4.57 -9.64
CA ASP A 77 -2.41 -5.11 -10.81
C ASP A 77 -0.89 -5.04 -10.58
N LEU A 78 -0.40 -3.92 -10.01
CA LEU A 78 1.00 -3.77 -9.61
C LEU A 78 1.39 -4.75 -8.49
N ALA A 79 0.49 -5.11 -7.57
CA ALA A 79 0.74 -6.11 -6.54
C ALA A 79 0.89 -7.52 -7.11
N ILE A 80 0.02 -7.91 -8.04
CA ILE A 80 0.11 -9.19 -8.75
C ILE A 80 1.39 -9.25 -9.59
N ALA A 81 1.71 -8.19 -10.32
CA ALA A 81 2.95 -8.08 -11.07
C ALA A 81 4.19 -8.12 -10.16
N ALA A 82 4.15 -7.51 -8.98
CA ALA A 82 5.24 -7.58 -8.00
C ALA A 82 5.45 -9.01 -7.46
N ALA A 83 4.37 -9.79 -7.30
CA ALA A 83 4.47 -11.21 -6.95
C ALA A 83 5.13 -12.01 -8.09
N ALA A 84 4.76 -11.75 -9.35
CA ALA A 84 5.40 -12.35 -10.51
C ALA A 84 6.91 -12.02 -10.59
N VAL A 85 7.31 -10.80 -10.25
CA VAL A 85 8.74 -10.42 -10.12
C VAL A 85 9.43 -11.26 -9.04
N THR A 86 8.78 -11.49 -7.90
CA THR A 86 9.33 -12.34 -6.84
C THR A 86 9.53 -13.79 -7.30
N PHE A 87 8.57 -14.37 -8.04
CA PHE A 87 8.73 -15.70 -8.62
C PHE A 87 9.84 -15.75 -9.68
N ALA A 88 9.92 -14.76 -10.56
CA ALA A 88 10.98 -14.63 -11.55
C ALA A 88 12.38 -14.53 -10.90
N MET A 89 12.48 -13.84 -9.76
CA MET A 89 13.72 -13.79 -8.98
C MET A 89 14.06 -15.16 -8.35
N LYS A 90 13.08 -15.93 -7.90
CA LYS A 90 13.28 -17.31 -7.42
C LYS A 90 13.71 -18.27 -8.55
N ALA A 91 13.35 -17.98 -9.79
CA ALA A 91 13.86 -18.68 -10.97
C ALA A 91 15.31 -18.31 -11.33
N GLY A 92 15.98 -17.46 -10.54
CA GLY A 92 17.38 -17.06 -10.74
C GLY A 92 17.58 -15.76 -11.52
N LYS A 93 16.52 -15.07 -11.93
CA LYS A 93 16.66 -13.76 -12.61
C LYS A 93 17.06 -12.67 -11.61
N ASN A 94 17.91 -11.75 -12.03
CA ASN A 94 18.18 -10.58 -11.20
C ASN A 94 16.98 -9.62 -11.17
N ARG A 95 16.93 -8.75 -10.15
CA ARG A 95 15.79 -7.86 -9.90
C ARG A 95 15.44 -6.97 -11.09
N ASN A 96 16.44 -6.41 -11.78
CA ASN A 96 16.20 -5.48 -12.89
C ASN A 96 15.66 -6.23 -14.12
N GLN A 97 16.22 -7.39 -14.44
CA GLN A 97 15.76 -8.26 -15.51
C GLN A 97 14.32 -8.74 -15.25
N ALA A 98 14.05 -9.25 -14.03
CA ALA A 98 12.72 -9.70 -13.64
C ALA A 98 11.69 -8.57 -13.72
N SER A 99 12.02 -7.37 -13.22
CA SER A 99 11.09 -6.23 -13.25
C SER A 99 10.79 -5.77 -14.68
N ALA A 100 11.81 -5.73 -15.56
CA ALA A 100 11.63 -5.32 -16.95
C ALA A 100 10.79 -6.33 -17.75
N GLU A 101 11.09 -7.63 -17.60
CA GLU A 101 10.35 -8.69 -18.28
C GLU A 101 8.87 -8.74 -17.87
N ILE A 102 8.60 -8.68 -16.56
CA ILE A 102 7.24 -8.72 -16.04
C ILE A 102 6.46 -7.49 -16.47
N ALA A 103 7.07 -6.29 -16.40
CA ALA A 103 6.43 -5.07 -16.86
C ALA A 103 6.05 -5.15 -18.35
N GLN A 104 6.94 -5.67 -19.20
CA GLN A 104 6.66 -5.87 -20.62
C GLN A 104 5.53 -6.88 -20.85
N ARG A 105 5.56 -8.04 -20.16
CA ARG A 105 4.55 -9.10 -20.33
C ARG A 105 3.16 -8.71 -19.83
N ALA A 106 3.10 -7.83 -18.83
CA ALA A 106 1.90 -7.35 -18.19
C ALA A 106 1.36 -6.03 -18.78
N ASP A 107 2.06 -5.43 -19.75
CA ASP A 107 1.77 -4.09 -20.27
C ASP A 107 1.64 -3.04 -19.15
N LEU A 108 2.73 -2.91 -18.38
CA LEU A 108 2.87 -1.99 -17.25
C LEU A 108 4.15 -1.16 -17.40
N ASP A 109 4.18 0.02 -16.78
CA ASP A 109 5.39 0.82 -16.70
C ASP A 109 6.41 0.17 -15.75
N ALA A 110 7.60 -0.15 -16.27
CA ALA A 110 8.65 -0.83 -15.52
C ALA A 110 9.21 0.00 -14.34
N LYS A 111 9.26 1.34 -14.47
CA LYS A 111 9.72 2.23 -13.39
C LYS A 111 8.69 2.26 -12.26
N LYS A 112 7.40 2.37 -12.60
CA LYS A 112 6.29 2.28 -11.64
C LYS A 112 6.31 0.94 -10.92
N LEU A 113 6.41 -0.19 -11.62
CA LEU A 113 6.46 -1.52 -11.01
C LEU A 113 7.64 -1.66 -10.04
N LYS A 114 8.83 -1.20 -10.45
CA LYS A 114 10.03 -1.25 -9.60
C LYS A 114 9.86 -0.42 -8.32
N GLN A 115 9.35 0.81 -8.46
CA GLN A 115 9.11 1.70 -7.31
C GLN A 115 8.01 1.15 -6.40
N PHE A 116 6.91 0.66 -6.96
CA PHE A 116 5.81 0.06 -6.22
C PHE A 116 6.28 -1.15 -5.41
N ARG A 117 7.04 -2.06 -6.03
CA ARG A 117 7.60 -3.23 -5.34
C ARG A 117 8.54 -2.83 -4.19
N LYS A 118 9.34 -1.76 -4.37
CA LYS A 118 10.16 -1.20 -3.28
C LYS A 118 9.27 -0.74 -2.12
N ASN A 119 8.23 0.05 -2.40
CA ASN A 119 7.31 0.54 -1.38
C ASN A 119 6.58 -0.61 -0.66
N LEU A 120 6.15 -1.63 -1.40
CA LEU A 120 5.47 -2.81 -0.85
C LEU A 120 6.35 -3.57 0.13
N LEU A 121 7.61 -3.84 -0.23
CA LEU A 121 8.55 -4.54 0.64
C LEU A 121 9.06 -3.69 1.82
N SER A 122 8.99 -2.36 1.70
CA SER A 122 9.32 -1.43 2.78
C SER A 122 8.12 -1.13 3.71
N GLY A 123 6.98 -1.77 3.51
CA GLY A 123 5.78 -1.55 4.33
C GLY A 123 5.08 -0.20 4.09
N LEU A 124 5.31 0.41 2.93
CA LEU A 124 4.76 1.71 2.53
C LEU A 124 3.62 1.59 1.50
N ALA A 125 3.23 0.36 1.12
CA ALA A 125 2.07 0.14 0.25
C ALA A 125 0.78 -0.01 1.07
N SER A 126 -0.37 0.24 0.44
CA SER A 126 -1.68 0.03 1.06
C SER A 126 -1.86 -1.41 1.58
N ALA A 127 -2.67 -1.59 2.61
CA ALA A 127 -3.00 -2.91 3.17
C ALA A 127 -3.55 -3.86 2.10
N ALA A 128 -4.52 -3.40 1.29
CA ALA A 128 -5.12 -4.19 0.22
C ALA A 128 -4.09 -4.67 -0.83
N ALA A 129 -3.15 -3.81 -1.24
CA ALA A 129 -2.07 -4.21 -2.15
C ALA A 129 -1.11 -5.21 -1.50
N THR A 130 -0.80 -5.01 -0.22
CA THR A 130 0.06 -5.89 0.56
C THR A 130 -0.56 -7.28 0.71
N ASP A 131 -1.86 -7.36 1.01
CA ASP A 131 -2.59 -8.60 1.16
C ASP A 131 -2.72 -9.34 -0.17
N SER A 132 -3.01 -8.62 -1.26
CA SER A 132 -3.07 -9.22 -2.60
C SER A 132 -1.71 -9.80 -3.02
N TYR A 133 -0.60 -9.08 -2.75
CA TYR A 133 0.75 -9.60 -2.97
C TYR A 133 1.00 -10.87 -2.14
N LYS A 134 0.73 -10.82 -0.83
CA LYS A 134 0.95 -11.95 0.09
C LYS A 134 0.16 -13.16 -0.35
N GLN A 135 -1.13 -13.01 -0.59
CA GLN A 135 -2.02 -14.07 -1.05
C GLN A 135 -1.45 -14.75 -2.30
N MET A 136 -1.05 -13.97 -3.31
CA MET A 136 -0.47 -14.52 -4.53
C MET A 136 0.83 -15.29 -4.26
N THR A 137 1.74 -14.73 -3.46
CA THR A 137 3.01 -15.39 -3.13
C THR A 137 2.81 -16.66 -2.29
N THR A 138 1.94 -16.63 -1.29
CA THR A 138 1.67 -17.77 -0.40
C THR A 138 0.93 -18.87 -1.12
N THR A 139 -0.11 -18.56 -1.91
CA THR A 139 -0.82 -19.56 -2.73
C THR A 139 0.11 -20.17 -3.79
N GLY A 140 0.95 -19.34 -4.41
CA GLY A 140 1.96 -19.82 -5.37
C GLY A 140 2.95 -20.78 -4.72
N GLU A 141 3.50 -20.43 -3.56
CA GLU A 141 4.40 -21.30 -2.79
C GLU A 141 3.73 -22.61 -2.36
N ALA A 142 2.50 -22.54 -1.85
CA ALA A 142 1.74 -23.71 -1.41
C ALA A 142 1.39 -24.67 -2.55
N SER A 143 1.33 -24.18 -3.80
CA SER A 143 1.03 -25.02 -4.96
C SER A 143 2.16 -25.99 -5.37
N GLY A 144 3.38 -25.78 -4.86
CA GLY A 144 4.55 -26.58 -5.23
C GLY A 144 4.99 -26.47 -6.69
N LEU A 145 4.40 -25.54 -7.47
CA LEU A 145 4.71 -25.37 -8.87
C LEU A 145 6.08 -24.71 -9.09
N PRO A 146 6.78 -25.02 -10.20
CA PRO A 146 8.02 -24.35 -10.55
C PRO A 146 7.83 -22.82 -10.67
N PRO A 147 8.84 -22.01 -10.29
CA PRO A 147 8.76 -20.55 -10.33
C PRO A 147 8.33 -19.97 -11.68
N ASP A 148 8.79 -20.53 -12.81
CA ASP A 148 8.40 -20.06 -14.15
C ASP A 148 6.91 -20.29 -14.45
N VAL A 149 6.34 -21.38 -13.94
CA VAL A 149 4.90 -21.66 -14.05
C VAL A 149 4.10 -20.67 -13.20
N LEU A 150 4.59 -20.32 -12.01
CA LEU A 150 3.97 -19.31 -11.15
C LEU A 150 4.02 -17.92 -11.79
N VAL A 151 5.11 -17.57 -12.47
CA VAL A 151 5.19 -16.34 -13.28
C VAL A 151 4.11 -16.34 -14.36
N ALA A 152 3.99 -17.42 -15.13
CA ALA A 152 2.98 -17.51 -16.18
C ALA A 152 1.56 -17.34 -15.63
N LYS A 153 1.22 -18.05 -14.55
CA LYS A 153 -0.09 -17.96 -13.88
C LYS A 153 -0.39 -16.55 -13.35
N ALA A 154 0.59 -15.88 -12.74
CA ALA A 154 0.39 -14.52 -12.23
C ALA A 154 0.12 -13.52 -13.36
N ILE A 155 0.79 -13.67 -14.51
CA ILE A 155 0.57 -12.83 -15.69
C ILE A 155 -0.79 -13.12 -16.33
N GLU A 156 -1.17 -14.40 -16.43
CA GLU A 156 -2.48 -14.82 -16.93
C GLU A 156 -3.61 -14.26 -16.06
N HIS A 157 -3.51 -14.43 -14.73
CA HIS A 157 -4.48 -13.88 -13.78
C HIS A 157 -4.62 -12.35 -13.91
N LEU A 158 -3.51 -11.64 -14.10
CA LEU A 158 -3.52 -10.19 -14.33
C LEU A 158 -4.24 -9.82 -15.64
N ARG A 159 -4.04 -10.59 -16.72
CA ARG A 159 -4.74 -10.37 -18.00
C ARG A 159 -6.24 -10.64 -17.89
N GLU A 160 -6.62 -11.77 -17.29
CA GLU A 160 -8.03 -12.13 -17.07
C GLU A 160 -8.76 -11.06 -16.26
N LYS A 161 -8.12 -10.58 -15.19
CA LYS A 161 -8.69 -9.55 -14.32
C LYS A 161 -8.89 -8.21 -15.05
N ARG A 162 -7.94 -7.81 -15.91
CA ARG A 162 -8.04 -6.59 -16.72
C ARG A 162 -9.13 -6.73 -17.80
N LEU A 163 -9.26 -7.91 -18.41
CA LEU A 163 -10.33 -8.23 -19.37
C LEU A 163 -11.72 -8.21 -18.73
N ALA A 164 -11.88 -8.80 -17.55
CA ALA A 164 -13.16 -8.81 -16.81
C ALA A 164 -13.58 -7.43 -16.28
N SER A 165 -12.66 -6.45 -16.30
CA SER A 165 -12.87 -5.09 -15.82
C SER A 165 -13.07 -4.07 -16.94
N SER A 166 -13.00 -4.51 -18.21
CA SER A 166 -13.17 -3.71 -19.43
C SER A 166 -14.61 -3.79 -19.94
#